data_AF-A0A0G0Q9U7-F1
#
_entry.id   AF-A0A0G0Q9U7-F1
#
_cell.length_a   1.000
_cell.length_b   1.000
_cell.length_c   1.000
_cell.angle_alpha   90.00
_cell.angle_beta   90.00
_cell.angle_gamma   90.00
#
_symmetry.space_group_name_H-M   'P 1'
#
loop_
_entity.id
_entity.type
_entity.pdbx_description
1 polymer ?
#
loop_
_entity_poly.entity_id
_entity_poly.type
_entity_poly.pdbx_seq_one_letter_code
_entity_poly.pdbx_strand_id
1 'polypeptide(L)'
;MKKILILATISVLLFTGISVGYASSPVSSTALVQLPAPLIAPFKDVKTTDYFAPYVDELKAEGVIGGYSNGTFKPSGTLNRAEFATALGRSNAIINGKIQNLMTVICGGFKTTDFSNEDAKNKFTALCATGL
;
A
#
# COMPACT_ATOMS: atom_id res chain seq x y z
N MET A 1 47.82 38.12 27.99
CA MET A 1 46.95 37.35 28.91
C MET A 1 45.70 36.74 28.25
N LYS A 2 45.09 37.36 27.21
CA LYS A 2 43.87 36.85 26.54
C LYS A 2 44.06 35.64 25.58
N LYS A 3 45.28 35.34 25.15
CA LYS A 3 45.58 34.24 24.20
C LYS A 3 45.71 32.85 24.87
N ILE A 4 46.01 32.80 26.17
CA ILE A 4 46.14 31.55 26.94
C ILE A 4 44.76 30.98 27.32
N LEU A 5 43.75 31.85 27.47
CA LEU A 5 42.39 31.46 27.85
C LEU A 5 41.62 30.72 26.73
N ILE A 6 41.95 30.97 25.46
CA ILE A 6 41.28 30.34 24.30
C ILE A 6 41.85 28.95 23.99
N LEU A 7 43.13 28.67 24.30
CA LEU A 7 43.71 27.33 24.10
C LEU A 7 43.23 26.32 25.15
N ALA A 8 42.87 26.76 26.36
CA ALA A 8 42.39 25.86 27.42
C ALA A 8 40.99 25.32 27.14
N THR A 9 40.13 26.09 26.46
CA THR A 9 38.75 25.68 26.14
C THR A 9 38.66 24.75 24.94
N ILE A 10 39.58 24.87 23.98
CA ILE A 10 39.66 24.00 22.79
C ILE A 10 40.13 22.58 23.16
N SER A 11 40.94 22.43 24.21
CA SER A 11 41.37 21.12 24.72
C SER A 11 40.23 20.33 25.41
N VAL A 12 39.33 21.03 26.11
CA VAL A 12 38.19 20.40 26.83
C VAL A 12 37.12 19.87 25.86
N LEU A 13 36.97 20.47 24.68
CA LEU A 13 36.05 20.04 23.62
C LEU A 13 36.53 18.80 22.84
N LEU A 14 37.81 18.45 22.92
CA LEU A 14 38.37 17.24 22.27
C LEU A 14 38.43 16.03 23.23
N PHE A 15 38.23 16.23 24.53
CA PHE A 15 38.32 15.18 25.55
C PHE A 15 36.98 14.75 26.16
N THR A 16 35.91 15.52 25.94
CA THR A 16 34.56 15.06 26.26
C THR A 16 34.01 14.29 25.07
N GLY A 17 34.26 12.98 25.07
CA GLY A 17 33.57 12.04 24.18
C GLY A 17 32.07 12.12 24.47
N ILE A 18 31.36 12.95 23.73
CA ILE A 18 29.91 12.93 23.67
C ILE A 18 29.55 11.60 23.01
N SER A 19 29.30 10.59 23.82
CA SER A 19 28.48 9.47 23.43
C SER A 19 27.09 10.05 23.16
N VAL A 20 26.82 10.32 21.88
CA VAL A 20 25.45 10.48 21.40
C VAL A 20 24.75 9.19 21.82
N GLY A 21 23.93 9.28 22.86
CA GLY A 21 23.00 8.24 23.23
C GLY A 21 22.01 8.12 22.09
N TYR A 22 22.32 7.29 21.10
CA TYR A 22 21.31 6.78 20.20
C TYR A 22 20.38 5.96 21.07
N ALA A 23 19.26 6.58 21.45
CA ALA A 23 18.10 5.83 21.89
C ALA A 23 17.62 5.04 20.66
N SER A 24 18.23 3.89 20.40
CA SER A 24 17.62 2.85 19.60
C SER A 24 16.46 2.32 20.41
N SER A 25 15.31 2.98 20.32
CA SER A 25 14.05 2.35 20.68
C SER A 25 14.00 1.01 19.93
N PRO A 26 13.72 -0.11 20.62
CA PRO A 26 13.35 -1.31 19.90
C PRO A 26 12.03 -0.97 19.23
N VAL A 27 12.06 -0.63 17.94
CA VAL A 27 10.92 -0.94 17.08
C VAL A 27 10.83 -2.46 17.09
N SER A 28 10.11 -2.98 18.09
CA SER A 28 9.43 -4.25 18.00
C SER A 28 8.38 -4.13 16.91
N SER A 29 8.83 -3.98 15.67
CA SER A 29 8.12 -4.50 14.52
C SER A 29 8.21 -6.01 14.62
N THR A 30 7.46 -6.55 15.58
CA THR A 30 6.58 -7.65 15.22
C THR A 30 5.60 -7.04 14.24
N ALA A 31 6.06 -6.89 12.99
CA ALA A 31 5.15 -7.08 11.90
C ALA A 31 4.47 -8.40 12.26
N LEU A 32 3.18 -8.33 12.57
CA LEU A 32 2.33 -9.48 12.41
C LEU A 32 2.60 -9.89 10.96
N VAL A 33 3.44 -10.89 10.77
CA VAL A 33 3.35 -11.74 9.59
C VAL A 33 1.91 -12.19 9.68
N GLN A 34 1.05 -11.48 8.93
CA GLN A 34 -0.31 -11.86 8.69
C GLN A 34 -0.19 -13.30 8.23
N LEU A 35 -0.46 -14.25 9.13
CA LEU A 35 -0.47 -15.65 8.79
C LEU A 35 -1.41 -15.73 7.59
N PRO A 36 -0.98 -16.27 6.43
CA PRO A 36 -1.89 -16.40 5.32
C PRO A 36 -3.13 -17.09 5.88
N ALA A 37 -4.27 -16.40 5.78
CA ALA A 37 -5.54 -16.97 6.17
C ALA A 37 -5.60 -18.37 5.57
N PRO A 38 -6.15 -19.38 6.30
CA PRO A 38 -6.17 -20.75 5.79
C PRO A 38 -6.69 -20.69 4.35
N LEU A 39 -5.83 -21.08 3.39
CA LEU A 39 -6.15 -20.93 1.97
C LEU A 39 -7.32 -21.87 1.72
N ILE A 40 -8.53 -21.32 1.67
CA ILE A 40 -9.73 -22.08 1.35
C ILE A 40 -9.74 -22.20 -0.18
N ALA A 41 -9.99 -23.40 -0.68
CA ALA A 41 -10.10 -23.63 -2.12
C ALA A 41 -11.12 -22.65 -2.72
N PRO A 42 -10.72 -21.76 -3.65
CA PRO A 42 -11.62 -20.73 -4.18
C PRO A 42 -12.75 -21.35 -5.01
N PHE A 43 -12.53 -22.52 -5.62
CA PHE A 43 -13.52 -23.28 -6.37
C PHE A 43 -13.33 -24.79 -6.12
N LYS A 44 -14.36 -25.60 -6.44
CA LYS A 44 -14.32 -27.06 -6.21
C LYS A 44 -13.19 -27.78 -6.96
N ASP A 45 -12.77 -27.22 -8.08
CA ASP A 45 -11.77 -27.75 -9.01
C ASP A 45 -10.43 -27.02 -8.94
N VAL A 46 -10.23 -26.17 -7.93
CA VAL A 46 -8.98 -25.46 -7.67
C VAL A 46 -8.44 -25.91 -6.33
N LYS A 47 -7.33 -26.64 -6.33
CA LYS A 47 -6.68 -27.09 -5.10
C LYS A 47 -5.82 -25.97 -4.57
N THR A 48 -5.70 -25.88 -3.25
CA THR A 48 -4.86 -24.89 -2.56
C THR A 48 -3.37 -25.02 -2.91
N THR A 49 -2.96 -26.20 -3.39
CA THR A 49 -1.61 -26.50 -3.86
C THR A 49 -1.35 -26.11 -5.31
N ASP A 50 -2.40 -25.76 -6.07
CA ASP A 50 -2.22 -25.35 -7.47
C ASP A 50 -1.53 -23.99 -7.51
N TYR A 51 -0.53 -23.84 -8.39
CA TYR A 51 0.26 -22.62 -8.47
C TYR A 51 -0.59 -21.36 -8.79
N PHE A 52 -1.74 -21.55 -9.43
CA PHE A 52 -2.66 -20.48 -9.80
C PHE A 52 -3.73 -20.20 -8.73
N ALA A 53 -3.88 -21.06 -7.72
CA ALA A 53 -4.88 -20.91 -6.66
C ALA A 53 -4.87 -19.55 -5.96
N PRO A 54 -3.71 -18.95 -5.57
CA PRO A 54 -3.72 -17.65 -4.90
C PRO A 54 -4.28 -16.53 -5.79
N TYR A 55 -3.96 -16.55 -7.09
CA TYR A 55 -4.47 -15.54 -8.02
C TYR A 55 -5.96 -15.70 -8.29
N VAL A 56 -6.43 -16.95 -8.40
CA VAL A 56 -7.87 -17.24 -8.58
C VAL A 56 -8.66 -16.82 -7.34
N ASP A 57 -8.10 -17.03 -6.14
CA ASP A 57 -8.73 -16.60 -4.90
C ASP A 57 -8.82 -15.07 -4.82
N GLU A 58 -7.73 -14.36 -5.14
CA GLU A 58 -7.72 -12.90 -5.16
C GLU A 58 -8.74 -12.34 -6.17
N LEU A 59 -8.73 -12.84 -7.41
CA LEU A 59 -9.68 -12.39 -8.44
C LEU A 59 -11.14 -12.67 -8.05
N LYS A 60 -11.39 -13.76 -7.31
CA LYS A 60 -12.72 -14.08 -6.79
C LYS A 60 -13.11 -13.13 -5.66
N ALA A 61 -12.19 -12.86 -4.73
CA ALA A 61 -12.39 -11.96 -3.60
C ALA A 61 -12.67 -10.52 -4.08
N GLU A 62 -12.00 -10.08 -5.16
CA GLU A 62 -12.26 -8.78 -5.78
C GLU A 62 -13.54 -8.75 -6.63
N GLY A 63 -14.17 -9.90 -6.89
CA GLY A 63 -15.37 -9.99 -7.72
C GLY A 63 -15.11 -9.86 -9.23
N VAL A 64 -13.85 -9.98 -9.66
CA VAL A 64 -13.49 -10.03 -11.08
C VAL A 64 -14.05 -11.31 -11.70
N ILE A 65 -13.88 -12.44 -11.02
CA ILE A 65 -14.37 -13.76 -11.45
C ILE A 65 -15.37 -14.33 -10.44
N GLY A 66 -16.35 -15.10 -10.95
CA GLY A 66 -17.38 -15.76 -10.11
C GLY A 66 -17.47 -17.27 -10.28
N GLY A 67 -16.75 -17.83 -11.26
CA GLY A 67 -16.87 -19.23 -11.67
C GLY A 67 -18.22 -19.55 -12.32
N TYR A 68 -18.47 -20.84 -12.49
CA TYR A 68 -19.69 -21.38 -13.08
C TYR A 68 -20.73 -21.73 -11.99
N SER A 69 -22.00 -21.86 -12.38
CA SER A 69 -23.11 -22.17 -11.47
C SER A 69 -22.95 -23.47 -10.67
N ASN A 70 -22.12 -24.40 -11.14
CA ASN A 70 -21.80 -25.66 -10.45
C ASN A 70 -20.72 -25.49 -9.34
N GLY A 71 -20.14 -24.29 -9.19
CA GLY A 71 -19.08 -23.96 -8.24
C GLY A 71 -17.67 -24.30 -8.72
N THR A 72 -17.45 -24.37 -10.05
CA THR A 72 -16.14 -24.64 -10.67
C THR A 72 -15.55 -23.40 -11.35
N PHE A 73 -14.24 -23.40 -11.58
CA PHE A 73 -13.50 -22.37 -12.33
C PHE A 73 -13.12 -22.82 -13.74
N LYS A 74 -12.92 -24.13 -13.94
CA LYS A 74 -12.43 -24.79 -15.16
C LYS A 74 -11.08 -24.24 -15.64
N PRO A 75 -9.99 -24.40 -14.87
CA PRO A 75 -8.68 -23.82 -15.20
C PRO A 75 -8.09 -24.32 -16.54
N SER A 76 -8.43 -25.54 -16.96
CA SER A 76 -8.01 -26.13 -18.23
C SER A 76 -9.04 -25.96 -19.37
N GLY A 77 -10.16 -25.28 -19.10
CA GLY A 77 -11.20 -25.02 -20.09
C GLY A 77 -10.80 -23.94 -21.11
N THR A 78 -11.47 -23.92 -22.25
CA THR A 78 -11.32 -22.82 -23.22
C THR A 78 -12.03 -21.57 -22.70
N LEU A 79 -11.31 -20.46 -22.62
CA LEU A 79 -11.87 -19.15 -22.28
C LEU A 79 -12.48 -18.48 -23.52
N ASN A 80 -13.75 -18.11 -23.47
CA ASN A 80 -14.41 -17.37 -24.55
C ASN A 80 -14.05 -15.88 -24.49
N ARG A 81 -14.05 -15.19 -25.64
CA ARG A 81 -13.87 -13.73 -25.74
C ARG A 81 -14.86 -12.96 -24.87
N ALA A 82 -16.10 -13.42 -24.77
CA ALA A 82 -17.12 -12.78 -23.92
C ALA A 82 -16.76 -12.87 -22.42
N GLU A 83 -16.24 -14.01 -21.97
CA GLU A 83 -15.82 -14.21 -20.58
C GLU A 83 -14.60 -13.35 -20.25
N PHE A 84 -13.62 -13.31 -21.17
CA PHE A 84 -12.45 -12.45 -21.05
C PHE A 84 -12.82 -10.97 -21.00
N ALA A 85 -13.67 -10.50 -21.93
CA ALA A 85 -14.13 -9.11 -21.96
C ALA A 85 -14.91 -8.74 -20.68
N THR A 86 -15.70 -9.67 -20.15
CA THR A 86 -16.43 -9.47 -18.89
C THR A 86 -15.47 -9.31 -17.71
N ALA A 87 -14.44 -10.16 -17.62
CA ALA A 87 -13.42 -10.05 -16.58
C ALA A 87 -12.70 -8.69 -16.65
N LEU A 88 -12.28 -8.26 -17.85
CA LEU A 88 -11.66 -6.96 -18.07
C LEU A 88 -12.59 -5.79 -17.66
N GLY A 89 -13.87 -5.85 -18.04
CA GLY A 89 -14.84 -4.83 -17.69
C GLY A 89 -15.02 -4.69 -16.18
N ARG A 90 -15.08 -5.82 -15.46
CA ARG A 90 -15.16 -5.84 -13.99
C ARG A 90 -13.89 -5.31 -13.34
N SER A 91 -12.72 -5.74 -13.81
CA SER A 91 -11.43 -5.25 -13.32
C SER A 91 -11.32 -3.73 -13.47
N ASN A 92 -11.72 -3.18 -14.62
CA ASN A 92 -11.71 -1.73 -14.83
C ASN A 92 -12.65 -1.02 -13.85
N ALA A 93 -13.87 -1.53 -13.63
CA ALA A 93 -14.80 -0.96 -12.66
C ALA A 93 -14.23 -0.93 -11.23
N ILE A 94 -13.57 -2.02 -10.81
CA ILE A 94 -12.93 -2.12 -9.49
C ILE A 94 -11.79 -1.12 -9.36
N ILE A 95 -10.91 -1.04 -10.36
CA ILE A 95 -9.78 -0.11 -10.37
C ILE A 95 -10.29 1.33 -10.26
N ASN A 96 -11.28 1.70 -11.07
CA ASN A 96 -11.86 3.04 -11.03
C ASN A 96 -12.48 3.33 -9.65
N GLY A 97 -13.23 2.38 -9.07
CA GLY A 97 -13.78 2.53 -7.72
C GLY A 97 -12.70 2.71 -6.64
N LYS A 98 -11.61 1.92 -6.69
CA LYS A 98 -10.49 2.04 -5.76
C LYS A 98 -9.78 3.39 -5.89
N ILE A 99 -9.58 3.90 -7.10
CA ILE A 99 -8.99 5.22 -7.35
C ILE A 99 -9.87 6.33 -6.76
N GLN A 100 -11.19 6.27 -6.95
CA GLN A 100 -12.12 7.25 -6.37
C GLN A 100 -12.10 7.23 -4.83
N ASN A 101 -12.08 6.03 -4.23
CA ASN A 101 -11.99 5.90 -2.79
C ASN A 101 -10.65 6.43 -2.25
N LEU A 102 -9.54 6.12 -2.94
CA LEU A 102 -8.22 6.64 -2.57
C LEU A 102 -8.19 8.17 -2.66
N MET A 103 -8.75 8.76 -3.71
CA MET A 103 -8.84 10.21 -3.84
C MET A 103 -9.69 10.81 -2.71
N THR A 104 -10.80 10.18 -2.35
CA THR A 104 -11.64 10.63 -1.23
C THR A 104 -10.87 10.61 0.10
N VAL A 105 -10.05 9.59 0.35
CA VAL A 105 -9.20 9.53 1.55
C VAL A 105 -8.13 10.63 1.53
N ILE A 106 -7.50 10.87 0.38
CA ILE A 106 -6.49 11.94 0.22
C ILE A 106 -7.12 13.31 0.49
N CYS A 107 -8.27 13.58 -0.11
CA CYS A 107 -8.99 14.85 0.00
C CYS A 107 -9.63 15.06 1.38
N GLY A 108 -10.02 13.98 2.06
CA GLY A 108 -10.52 14.04 3.44
C GLY A 108 -9.40 14.10 4.48
N GLY A 109 -8.24 13.53 4.19
CA GLY A 109 -7.13 13.36 5.13
C GLY A 109 -6.13 14.52 5.17
N PHE A 110 -6.12 15.39 4.16
CA PHE A 110 -5.18 16.51 4.07
C PHE A 110 -5.93 17.84 3.87
N LYS A 111 -5.55 18.88 4.61
CA LYS A 111 -6.14 20.22 4.50
C LYS A 111 -5.27 21.10 3.62
N THR A 112 -5.86 22.06 2.90
CA THR A 112 -5.08 23.04 2.12
C THR A 112 -4.12 23.87 2.97
N THR A 113 -4.39 24.00 4.27
CA THR A 113 -3.51 24.66 5.25
C THR A 113 -2.20 23.93 5.48
N ASP A 114 -2.15 22.64 5.17
CA ASP A 114 -0.98 21.80 5.40
C ASP A 114 0.07 21.97 4.26
N PHE A 115 -0.27 22.71 3.19
CA PHE A 115 0.68 23.14 2.15
C PHE A 115 1.10 24.60 2.34
N SER A 116 2.41 24.86 2.35
CA SER A 116 2.96 26.23 2.41
C SER A 116 2.91 26.97 1.07
N ASN A 117 2.95 26.25 -0.06
CA ASN A 117 2.97 26.82 -1.40
C ASN A 117 1.55 26.97 -1.97
N GLU A 118 1.18 28.18 -2.40
CA GLU A 118 -0.13 28.50 -2.99
C GLU A 118 -0.44 27.69 -4.26
N ASP A 119 0.56 27.44 -5.11
CA ASP A 119 0.40 26.59 -6.29
C ASP A 119 0.05 25.15 -5.91
N ALA A 120 0.63 24.65 -4.81
CA ALA A 120 0.33 23.31 -4.30
C ALA A 120 -1.09 23.25 -3.74
N LYS A 121 -1.53 24.29 -3.02
CA LYS A 121 -2.92 24.41 -2.53
C LYS A 121 -3.91 24.39 -3.68
N ASN A 122 -3.65 25.18 -4.72
CA ASN A 122 -4.52 25.30 -5.88
C ASN A 122 -4.61 23.98 -6.66
N LYS A 123 -3.48 23.28 -6.85
CA LYS A 123 -3.46 21.97 -7.51
C LYS A 123 -4.17 20.89 -6.71
N PHE A 124 -3.96 20.83 -5.39
CA PHE A 124 -4.65 19.87 -4.53
C PHE A 124 -6.16 20.10 -4.52
N THR A 125 -6.60 21.36 -4.41
CA THR A 125 -8.02 21.71 -4.45
C THR A 125 -8.65 21.30 -5.79
N ALA A 126 -7.95 21.49 -6.90
CA ALA A 126 -8.40 21.06 -8.22
C ALA A 126 -8.53 19.53 -8.31
N LEU A 127 -7.52 18.77 -7.87
CA LEU A 127 -7.55 17.30 -7.86
C LEU A 127 -8.73 16.75 -7.07
N CYS A 128 -9.00 17.34 -5.91
CA CYS A 128 -10.12 16.94 -5.06
C CYS A 128 -11.49 17.31 -5.63
N ALA A 129 -11.58 18.37 -6.44
CA ALA A 129 -12.82 18.77 -7.10
C ALA A 129 -13.11 17.97 -8.37
N THR A 130 -12.08 17.54 -9.10
CA THR A 130 -12.24 16.85 -10.39
C THR A 130 -12.49 15.35 -10.26
N GLY A 131 -12.09 14.72 -9.15
CA GLY A 131 -12.34 13.30 -8.88
C GLY A 131 -11.88 12.39 -10.02
N LEU A 132 -10.78 12.72 -10.69
CA LEU A 132 -10.25 12.01 -11.85
C LEU A 132 -8.76 11.74 -11.67
#